data_AF-A0A4S4K9W9-F1
#
_entry.id   AF-A0A4S4K9W9-F1
#
_cell.length_a   1.000
_cell.length_b   1.000
_cell.length_c   1.000
_cell.angle_alpha   90.00
_cell.angle_beta   90.00
_cell.angle_gamma   90.00
#
_symmetry.space_group_name_H-M   'P 1'
#
loop_
_entity.id
_entity.type
_entity.pdbx_description
1 polymer ?
#
loop_
_entity_poly.entity_id
_entity_poly.type
_entity_poly.pdbx_seq_one_letter_code
_entity_poly.pdbx_strand_id
1 'polypeptide(L)'
;MSARLNEVLVSDAFHSYLKSSLYQAEAQRLLDTDLLSSAEADLMIAGPALCLYFAALRCTTSPPSVPLPRTGKSFPGVDLTPDNCPVPFISFLQVWSRNVPEIQRLSPEHQHDLARIICGLEPAASPLHPQISRIAAELRAVAIEISQRRTFQDRYASDLQAAIDGGGAAGPGDLPRERAGRPRVLASFVPPPEYEPSPSPSPSRSPNSTAFPLPPTSPSHSTFLQPPMSPKSSSYPSVSRSRTPSPASPAASDRFDRSPPSFASESPAIQLIRETLYASLADVLVSHRYVQRLLQRDPPRAYFASVA
;
A
#
# COMPACT_ATOMS: atom_id res chain seq x y z
N MET A 1 31.63 13.39 1.26
CA MET A 1 30.53 12.45 0.94
C MET A 1 30.67 11.27 1.87
N SER A 2 29.78 11.11 2.85
CA SER A 2 29.78 9.91 3.68
C SER A 2 29.36 8.71 2.85
N ALA A 3 30.04 7.58 2.98
CA ALA A 3 29.65 6.36 2.30
C ALA A 3 28.29 5.90 2.83
N ARG A 4 27.37 5.54 1.93
CA ARG A 4 26.08 4.96 2.33
C ARG A 4 26.29 3.55 2.86
N LEU A 5 25.48 3.19 3.85
CA LEU A 5 25.46 1.85 4.44
C LEU A 5 24.84 0.84 3.47
N ASN A 6 25.05 -0.44 3.74
CA ASN A 6 24.44 -1.52 3.00
C ASN A 6 22.97 -1.69 3.42
N GLU A 7 22.07 -1.91 2.46
CA GLU A 7 20.65 -2.17 2.71
C GLU A 7 20.41 -3.37 3.62
N VAL A 8 21.21 -4.44 3.46
CA VAL A 8 21.12 -5.64 4.28
C VAL A 8 21.38 -5.32 5.76
N LEU A 9 22.39 -4.50 6.04
CA LEU A 9 22.71 -4.10 7.41
C LEU A 9 21.57 -3.31 8.07
N VAL A 10 20.96 -2.38 7.33
CA VAL A 10 19.83 -1.57 7.83
C VAL A 10 18.59 -2.44 8.02
N SER A 11 18.33 -3.36 7.10
CA SER A 11 17.25 -4.34 7.23
C SER A 11 17.44 -5.23 8.46
N ASP A 12 18.63 -5.82 8.64
CA ASP A 12 18.94 -6.65 9.81
C ASP A 12 18.80 -5.91 11.13
N ALA A 13 19.27 -4.66 11.17
CA ALA A 13 19.09 -3.79 12.32
C ALA A 13 17.60 -3.57 12.63
N PHE A 14 16.81 -3.25 11.60
CA PHE A 14 15.37 -3.06 11.75
C PHE A 14 14.67 -4.30 12.31
N HIS A 15 14.95 -5.49 11.76
CA HIS A 15 14.39 -6.74 12.25
C HIS A 15 14.81 -7.04 13.70
N SER A 16 16.05 -6.71 14.09
CA SER A 16 16.48 -6.80 15.48
C SER A 16 15.66 -5.90 16.41
N TYR A 17 15.40 -4.65 15.99
CA TYR A 17 14.56 -3.73 16.77
C TYR A 17 13.10 -4.16 16.81
N LEU A 18 12.59 -4.71 15.72
CA LEU A 18 11.22 -5.19 15.62
C LEU A 18 10.93 -6.29 16.64
N LYS A 19 11.83 -7.27 16.79
CA LYS A 19 11.70 -8.33 17.81
C LYS A 19 11.56 -7.76 19.21
N SER A 20 12.45 -6.83 19.59
CA SER A 20 12.40 -6.17 20.91
C SER A 20 11.14 -5.34 21.09
N SER A 21 10.65 -4.71 20.02
CA SER A 21 9.46 -3.85 20.03
C SER A 21 8.17 -4.65 20.19
N LEU A 22 8.07 -5.80 19.50
CA LEU A 22 6.93 -6.72 19.63
C LEU A 22 6.85 -7.30 21.04
N TYR A 23 7.99 -7.71 21.60
CA TYR A 23 8.07 -8.15 23.00
C TYR A 23 7.66 -7.04 23.97
N GLN A 24 8.13 -5.80 23.76
CA GLN A 24 7.75 -4.67 24.61
C GLN A 24 6.25 -4.37 24.52
N ALA A 25 5.66 -4.47 23.32
CA ALA A 25 4.23 -4.26 23.12
C ALA A 25 3.37 -5.34 23.80
N GLU A 26 3.82 -6.60 23.80
CA GLU A 26 3.21 -7.68 24.59
C GLU A 26 3.28 -7.37 26.09
N ALA A 27 4.45 -7.00 26.60
CA ALA A 27 4.65 -6.68 28.01
C ALA A 27 3.79 -5.49 28.48
N GLN A 28 3.53 -4.53 27.60
CA GLN A 28 2.66 -3.38 27.85
C GLN A 28 1.16 -3.67 27.60
N ARG A 29 0.80 -4.92 27.27
CA ARG A 29 -0.56 -5.35 26.93
C ARG A 29 -1.20 -4.56 25.79
N LEU A 30 -0.37 -4.06 24.86
CA LEU A 30 -0.85 -3.48 23.61
C LEU A 30 -1.19 -4.58 22.60
N LEU A 31 -0.50 -5.72 22.72
CA LEU A 31 -0.71 -6.94 21.94
C LEU A 31 -0.87 -8.12 22.90
N ASP A 32 -1.72 -9.07 22.56
CA ASP A 32 -1.84 -10.33 23.30
C ASP A 32 -1.05 -11.45 22.60
N THR A 33 -0.69 -12.50 23.34
CA THR A 33 0.03 -13.66 22.81
C THR A 33 -0.75 -14.33 21.67
N ASP A 34 -2.09 -14.33 21.75
CA ASP A 34 -2.96 -14.87 20.69
C ASP A 34 -2.88 -14.03 19.40
N LEU A 35 -2.79 -12.70 19.50
CA LEU A 35 -2.60 -11.80 18.35
C LEU A 35 -1.21 -11.96 17.71
N LEU A 36 -0.16 -12.09 18.53
CA LEU A 36 1.19 -12.36 18.05
C LEU A 36 1.27 -13.72 17.34
N SER A 37 0.56 -14.72 17.84
CA SER A 37 0.54 -16.07 17.27
C SER A 37 -0.25 -16.18 15.97
N SER A 38 -1.40 -15.52 15.91
CA SER A 38 -2.29 -15.51 14.73
C SER A 38 -1.70 -14.70 13.58
N ALA A 39 -0.79 -13.78 13.87
CA ALA A 39 -0.09 -12.97 12.89
C ALA A 39 -1.05 -12.26 11.92
N GLU A 40 -2.13 -11.68 12.47
CA GLU A 40 -3.15 -10.99 11.68
C GLU A 40 -2.56 -9.91 10.77
N ALA A 41 -3.20 -9.65 9.64
CA ALA A 41 -2.70 -8.71 8.63
C ALA A 41 -2.49 -7.28 9.19
N ASP A 42 -3.29 -6.87 10.18
CA ASP A 42 -3.10 -5.56 10.82
C ASP A 42 -1.81 -5.53 11.67
N LEU A 43 -1.39 -6.67 12.22
CA LEU A 43 -0.15 -6.79 12.97
C LEU A 43 1.09 -6.58 12.09
N MET A 44 1.03 -6.97 10.81
CA MET A 44 2.11 -6.68 9.85
C MET A 44 2.35 -5.18 9.66
N ILE A 45 1.36 -4.33 9.99
CA ILE A 45 1.46 -2.88 9.93
C ILE A 45 1.73 -2.32 11.34
N ALA A 46 0.98 -2.77 12.35
CA ALA A 46 1.12 -2.29 13.72
C ALA A 46 2.50 -2.62 14.31
N GLY A 47 3.07 -3.79 14.03
CA GLY A 47 4.40 -4.20 14.53
C GLY A 47 5.52 -3.25 14.11
N PRO A 48 5.76 -3.04 12.80
CA PRO A 48 6.72 -2.05 12.31
C PRO A 48 6.43 -0.62 12.79
N ALA A 49 5.16 -0.21 12.87
CA ALA A 49 4.79 1.12 13.36
C ALA A 49 5.14 1.30 14.86
N LEU A 50 4.89 0.28 15.69
CA LEU A 50 5.29 0.25 17.09
C LEU A 50 6.82 0.27 17.24
N CYS A 51 7.54 -0.44 16.36
CA CYS A 51 9.00 -0.40 16.31
C CYS A 51 9.53 1.03 16.08
N LEU A 52 8.97 1.73 15.10
CA LEU A 52 9.31 3.13 14.81
C LEU A 52 8.96 4.07 15.98
N TYR A 53 7.82 3.84 16.64
CA TYR A 53 7.38 4.60 17.81
C TYR A 53 8.32 4.41 19.01
N PHE A 54 8.66 3.17 19.39
CA PHE A 54 9.59 2.93 20.49
C PHE A 54 11.00 3.42 20.18
N ALA A 55 11.44 3.33 18.91
CA ALA A 55 12.69 3.92 18.48
C ALA A 55 12.68 5.46 18.65
N ALA A 56 11.56 6.12 18.36
CA ALA A 56 11.40 7.56 18.58
C ALA A 56 11.49 7.94 20.06
N LEU A 57 10.83 7.21 20.95
CA LEU A 57 10.91 7.44 22.40
C LEU A 57 12.32 7.27 22.96
N ARG A 58 13.12 6.38 22.37
CA ARG A 58 14.50 6.08 22.79
C ARG A 58 15.55 6.92 22.07
N CYS A 59 15.18 7.73 21.09
CA CYS A 59 16.09 8.57 20.33
C CYS A 59 16.63 9.70 21.20
N THR A 60 17.95 9.86 21.26
CA THR A 60 18.63 10.89 22.07
C THR A 60 19.47 11.85 21.24
N THR A 61 19.42 11.75 19.92
CA THR A 61 20.28 12.49 18.99
C THR A 61 19.56 13.68 18.36
N SER A 62 20.35 14.67 17.93
CA SER A 62 19.85 15.89 17.26
C SER A 62 20.80 16.27 16.11
N PRO A 63 20.40 16.13 14.82
CA PRO A 63 19.11 15.65 14.33
C PRO A 63 18.83 14.17 14.67
N PRO A 64 17.55 13.73 14.70
CA PRO A 64 17.19 12.36 15.05
C PRO A 64 17.87 11.32 14.14
N SER A 65 18.49 10.33 14.77
CA SER A 65 19.20 9.22 14.14
C SER A 65 18.88 7.91 14.86
N VAL A 66 19.02 6.78 14.15
CA VAL A 66 18.75 5.45 14.70
C VAL A 66 20.08 4.75 14.95
N PRO A 67 20.44 4.39 16.20
CA PRO A 67 21.66 3.63 16.44
C PRO A 67 21.55 2.27 15.74
N LEU A 68 22.64 1.79 15.13
CA LEU A 68 22.67 0.45 14.56
C LEU A 68 23.25 -0.54 15.59
N PRO A 69 22.76 -1.80 15.64
CA PRO A 69 23.34 -2.84 16.49
C PRO A 69 24.84 -2.98 16.22
N ARG A 70 25.63 -3.03 17.29
CA ARG A 70 27.09 -3.14 17.17
C ARG A 70 27.46 -4.54 16.66
N THR A 71 28.18 -4.62 15.56
CA THR A 71 28.70 -5.87 14.97
C THR A 71 29.96 -6.40 15.68
N GLY A 72 30.35 -5.82 16.82
CA GLY A 72 31.45 -6.28 17.65
C GLY A 72 31.71 -5.34 18.83
N LYS A 73 32.37 -5.84 19.88
CA LYS A 73 32.65 -5.07 21.12
C LYS A 73 33.63 -3.90 20.90
N SER A 74 34.40 -3.92 19.80
CA SER A 74 35.52 -3.01 19.56
C SER A 74 35.23 -1.85 18.60
N PHE A 75 34.09 -1.85 17.90
CA PHE A 75 33.77 -0.79 16.93
C PHE A 75 32.85 0.26 17.57
N PRO A 76 33.08 1.56 17.29
CA PRO A 76 32.14 2.60 17.70
C PRO A 76 30.78 2.34 17.06
N GLY A 77 29.70 2.60 17.81
CA GLY A 77 28.35 2.51 17.27
C GLY A 77 28.19 3.48 16.10
N VAL A 78 27.55 3.02 15.04
CA VAL A 78 27.21 3.86 13.88
C VAL A 78 25.73 4.20 13.97
N ASP A 79 25.42 5.48 13.89
CA ASP A 79 24.03 5.94 13.83
C ASP A 79 23.60 6.09 12.36
N LEU A 80 22.42 5.58 12.05
CA LEU A 80 21.75 5.76 10.77
C LEU A 80 21.21 7.20 10.68
N THR A 81 21.73 7.95 9.72
CA THR A 81 21.36 9.34 9.41
C THR A 81 20.94 9.45 7.95
N PRO A 82 20.24 10.53 7.53
CA PRO A 82 19.86 10.72 6.13
C PRO A 82 21.04 10.66 5.14
N ASP A 83 22.24 11.03 5.58
CA ASP A 83 23.44 11.08 4.75
C ASP A 83 24.05 9.70 4.50
N ASN A 84 23.97 8.78 5.47
CA ASN A 84 24.51 7.42 5.32
C ASN A 84 23.43 6.36 5.04
N CYS A 85 22.15 6.75 5.08
CA CYS A 85 21.03 5.85 4.83
C CYS A 85 21.02 5.36 3.37
N PRO A 86 20.76 4.06 3.11
CA PRO A 86 20.56 3.57 1.75
C PRO A 86 19.36 4.27 1.08
N VAL A 87 19.46 4.52 -0.22
CA VAL A 87 18.47 5.30 -0.97
C VAL A 87 17.02 4.83 -0.77
N PRO A 88 16.71 3.52 -0.76
CA PRO A 88 15.34 3.05 -0.58
C PRO A 88 14.72 3.32 0.79
N PHE A 89 15.50 3.75 1.79
CA PHE A 89 15.02 3.97 3.16
C PHE A 89 15.02 5.45 3.57
N ILE A 90 15.55 6.35 2.74
CA ILE A 90 15.70 7.78 3.07
C ILE A 90 14.33 8.41 3.40
N SER A 91 13.31 8.14 2.57
CA SER A 91 11.96 8.67 2.78
C SER A 91 11.39 8.26 4.14
N PHE A 92 11.58 7.00 4.52
CA PHE A 92 11.12 6.47 5.81
C PHE A 92 11.82 7.15 6.97
N LEU A 93 13.14 7.30 6.88
CA LEU A 93 13.93 7.95 7.93
C LEU A 93 13.58 9.44 8.06
N GLN A 94 13.25 10.12 6.95
CA GLN A 94 12.80 11.51 6.97
C GLN A 94 11.43 11.67 7.64
N VAL A 95 10.45 10.82 7.29
CA VAL A 95 9.13 10.84 7.93
C VAL A 95 9.25 10.53 9.42
N TRP A 96 10.01 9.49 9.77
CA TRP A 96 10.25 9.14 11.17
C TRP A 96 10.92 10.29 11.93
N SER A 97 12.05 10.82 11.44
CA SER A 97 12.81 11.89 12.11
C SER A 97 12.00 13.16 12.31
N ARG A 98 11.07 13.49 11.40
CA ARG A 98 10.12 14.61 11.58
C ARG A 98 9.16 14.39 12.75
N ASN A 99 8.72 13.14 12.95
CA ASN A 99 7.79 12.77 14.00
C ASN A 99 8.45 12.60 15.38
N VAL A 100 9.76 12.31 15.45
CA VAL A 100 10.47 12.08 16.73
C VAL A 100 10.25 13.21 17.76
N PRO A 101 10.48 14.50 17.45
CA PRO A 101 10.31 15.56 18.43
C PRO A 101 8.86 15.75 18.86
N GLU A 102 7.89 15.43 18.00
CA GLU A 102 6.47 15.53 18.33
C GLU A 102 6.05 14.41 19.27
N ILE A 103 6.47 13.17 19.00
CA ILE A 103 6.23 12.01 19.86
C ILE A 103 6.82 12.25 21.26
N GLN A 104 8.06 12.75 21.34
CA GLN A 104 8.74 12.98 22.61
C GLN A 104 8.13 14.12 23.45
N ARG A 105 7.39 15.05 22.82
CA ARG A 105 6.69 16.14 23.52
C ARG A 105 5.33 15.72 24.09
N LEU A 106 4.78 14.59 23.64
CA LEU A 106 3.51 14.08 24.19
C LEU A 106 3.70 13.69 25.65
N SER A 107 2.67 13.90 26.47
CA SER A 107 2.65 13.37 27.84
C SER A 107 2.59 11.84 27.84
N PRO A 108 3.01 11.16 28.92
CA PRO A 108 3.00 9.69 28.98
C PRO A 108 1.63 9.06 28.65
N GLU A 109 0.54 9.72 29.04
CA GLU A 109 -0.83 9.27 28.73
C GLU A 109 -1.10 9.31 27.21
N HIS A 110 -0.73 10.41 26.56
CA HIS A 110 -0.89 10.59 25.12
C HIS A 110 0.09 9.75 24.30
N GLN A 111 1.26 9.44 24.84
CA GLN A 111 2.19 8.46 24.27
C GLN A 111 1.56 7.06 24.28
N HIS A 112 0.97 6.66 25.40
CA HIS A 112 0.24 5.39 25.47
C HIS A 112 -0.94 5.37 24.49
N ASP A 113 -1.72 6.44 24.38
CA ASP A 113 -2.82 6.54 23.41
C ASP A 113 -2.34 6.46 21.96
N LEU A 114 -1.18 7.04 21.63
CA LEU A 114 -0.57 6.88 20.32
C LEU A 114 -0.27 5.41 20.03
N ALA A 115 0.30 4.68 21.00
CA ALA A 115 0.57 3.25 20.84
C ALA A 115 -0.73 2.44 20.67
N ARG A 116 -1.79 2.77 21.42
CA ARG A 116 -3.11 2.15 21.29
C ARG A 116 -3.70 2.37 19.90
N ILE A 117 -3.67 3.61 19.40
CA ILE A 117 -4.21 3.95 18.07
C ILE A 117 -3.41 3.27 16.94
N ILE A 118 -2.08 3.13 17.09
CA ILE A 118 -1.26 2.33 16.15
C ILE A 118 -1.77 0.89 16.06
N CYS A 119 -2.14 0.29 17.19
CA CYS A 119 -2.72 -1.05 17.30
C CYS A 119 -4.22 -1.12 16.96
N GLY A 120 -4.86 -0.03 16.50
CA GLY A 120 -6.29 0.00 16.21
C GLY A 120 -7.19 -0.04 17.46
N LEU A 121 -6.64 0.26 18.64
CA LEU A 121 -7.37 0.32 19.91
C LEU A 121 -7.89 1.73 20.19
N GLU A 122 -9.01 1.82 20.90
CA GLU A 122 -9.58 3.09 21.37
C GLU A 122 -8.63 3.80 22.35
N PRO A 123 -8.45 5.13 22.24
CA PRO A 123 -7.64 5.90 23.19
C PRO A 123 -8.28 5.92 24.58
N ALA A 124 -7.45 6.04 25.61
CA ALA A 124 -7.87 6.09 27.00
C ALA A 124 -8.11 7.52 27.50
N ALA A 125 -7.39 8.52 27.00
CA ALA A 125 -7.55 9.90 27.45
C ALA A 125 -8.68 10.64 26.71
N SER A 126 -9.32 11.55 27.42
CA SER A 126 -10.26 12.53 26.86
C SER A 126 -10.02 13.89 27.54
N PRO A 127 -9.74 14.96 26.78
CA PRO A 127 -9.71 15.04 25.31
C PRO A 127 -8.46 14.42 24.69
N LEU A 128 -8.59 13.88 23.47
CA LEU A 128 -7.46 13.36 22.70
C LEU A 128 -6.57 14.49 22.18
N HIS A 129 -5.26 14.33 22.27
CA HIS A 129 -4.33 15.32 21.70
C HIS A 129 -4.44 15.36 20.15
N PRO A 130 -4.63 16.55 19.53
CA PRO A 130 -4.96 16.67 18.10
C PRO A 130 -3.95 16.06 17.13
N GLN A 131 -2.68 15.93 17.54
CA GLN A 131 -1.62 15.42 16.68
C GLN A 131 -1.53 13.89 16.63
N ILE A 132 -2.15 13.18 17.60
CA ILE A 132 -1.96 11.72 17.74
C ILE A 132 -2.42 10.98 16.49
N SER A 133 -3.61 11.32 15.95
CA SER A 133 -4.15 10.67 14.75
C SER A 133 -3.26 10.88 13.53
N ARG A 134 -2.66 12.07 13.38
CA ARG A 134 -1.72 12.36 12.29
C ARG A 134 -0.44 11.54 12.44
N ILE A 135 0.17 11.55 13.62
CA ILE A 135 1.43 10.83 13.88
C ILE A 135 1.21 9.32 13.66
N ALA A 136 0.11 8.76 14.19
CA ALA A 136 -0.23 7.36 13.99
C ALA A 136 -0.38 7.01 12.50
N ALA A 137 -1.08 7.84 11.73
CA ALA A 137 -1.24 7.64 10.29
C ALA A 137 0.11 7.69 9.54
N GLU A 138 0.99 8.64 9.88
CA GLU A 138 2.32 8.75 9.26
C GLU A 138 3.21 7.54 9.58
N LEU A 139 3.21 7.06 10.83
CA LEU A 139 3.94 5.86 11.22
C LEU A 139 3.38 4.60 10.56
N ARG A 140 2.06 4.46 10.49
CA ARG A 140 1.40 3.34 9.79
C ARG A 140 1.65 3.38 8.28
N ALA A 141 1.73 4.55 7.66
CA ALA A 141 2.07 4.67 6.24
C ALA A 141 3.48 4.13 5.95
N VAL A 142 4.47 4.51 6.76
CA VAL A 142 5.84 3.96 6.65
C VAL A 142 5.84 2.45 6.88
N ALA A 143 5.09 1.97 7.87
CA ALA A 143 4.96 0.55 8.16
C ALA A 143 4.32 -0.26 7.02
N ILE A 144 3.32 0.31 6.33
CA ILE A 144 2.71 -0.28 5.13
C ILE A 144 3.76 -0.45 4.03
N GLU A 145 4.56 0.58 3.76
CA GLU A 145 5.60 0.49 2.74
C GLU A 145 6.70 -0.53 3.10
N ILE A 146 7.05 -0.66 4.38
CA ILE A 146 7.98 -1.68 4.85
C ILE A 146 7.37 -3.09 4.69
N SER A 147 6.11 -3.26 5.08
CA SER A 147 5.43 -4.58 5.08
C SER A 147 5.13 -5.12 3.69
N GLN A 148 5.07 -4.25 2.68
CA GLN A 148 4.95 -4.63 1.26
C GLN A 148 6.25 -5.22 0.68
N ARG A 149 7.40 -5.07 1.36
CA ARG A 149 8.67 -5.58 0.83
C ARG A 149 8.81 -7.07 1.07
N ARG A 150 9.14 -7.82 0.01
CA ARG A 150 9.36 -9.27 0.08
C ARG A 150 10.40 -9.67 1.14
N THR A 151 11.53 -8.95 1.17
CA THR A 151 12.61 -9.16 2.14
C THR A 151 12.16 -9.02 3.59
N PHE A 152 11.12 -8.23 3.85
CA PHE A 152 10.50 -8.10 5.17
C PHE A 152 9.57 -9.28 5.45
N GLN A 153 8.66 -9.57 4.51
CA GLN A 153 7.66 -10.64 4.62
C GLN A 153 8.29 -12.01 4.87
N ASP A 154 9.39 -12.32 4.18
CA ASP A 154 10.08 -13.62 4.32
C ASP A 154 10.66 -13.84 5.73
N ARG A 155 10.97 -12.76 6.45
CA ARG A 155 11.58 -12.80 7.79
C ARG A 155 10.59 -12.62 8.92
N TYR A 156 9.43 -12.04 8.63
CA TYR A 156 8.47 -11.60 9.64
C TYR A 156 7.98 -12.73 10.55
N ALA A 157 7.72 -13.93 10.02
CA ALA A 157 7.36 -15.10 10.83
C ALA A 157 8.42 -15.44 11.88
N SER A 158 9.71 -15.35 11.52
CA SER A 158 10.82 -15.61 12.44
C SER A 158 10.91 -14.53 13.52
N ASP A 159 10.57 -13.28 13.20
CA ASP A 159 10.56 -12.19 14.18
C ASP A 159 9.43 -12.34 15.19
N LEU A 160 8.23 -12.73 14.72
CA LEU A 160 7.09 -13.04 15.59
C LEU A 160 7.43 -14.19 16.54
N GLN A 161 8.00 -15.28 16.02
CA GLN A 161 8.39 -16.41 16.87
C GLN A 161 9.45 -16.00 17.89
N ALA A 162 10.44 -15.19 17.50
CA ALA A 162 11.47 -14.72 18.42
C ALA A 162 10.89 -13.83 19.54
N ALA A 163 9.85 -13.04 19.26
CA ALA A 163 9.15 -12.25 20.28
C ALA A 163 8.40 -13.16 21.27
N ILE A 164 7.66 -14.15 20.76
CA ILE A 164 6.92 -15.15 21.57
C ILE A 164 7.89 -15.93 22.47
N ASP A 165 9.00 -16.41 21.90
CA ASP A 165 10.00 -17.20 22.64
C ASP A 165 10.73 -16.35 23.70
N GLY A 166 10.99 -15.07 23.39
CA GLY A 166 11.57 -14.09 24.31
C GLY A 166 10.69 -13.80 25.53
N GLY A 167 9.36 -13.92 25.40
CA GLY A 167 8.40 -13.88 26.52
C GLY A 167 8.52 -15.04 27.51
N GLY A 168 9.16 -16.14 27.12
CA GLY A 168 9.32 -17.34 27.93
C GLY A 168 10.56 -17.37 28.83
N ALA A 169 11.57 -16.53 28.57
CA ALA A 169 12.91 -16.68 29.16
C ALA A 169 13.58 -15.35 29.53
N ALA A 170 13.24 -14.75 30.68
CA ALA A 170 14.15 -13.94 31.50
C ALA A 170 13.48 -13.40 32.77
N GLY A 171 13.43 -14.22 33.83
CA GLY A 171 13.61 -13.73 35.19
C GLY A 171 15.03 -14.13 35.62
N PRO A 172 15.92 -13.21 36.00
CA PRO A 172 17.22 -13.57 36.54
C PRO A 172 17.03 -13.98 38.00
N GLY A 173 16.78 -15.26 38.27
CA GLY A 173 16.72 -15.75 39.64
C GLY A 173 16.11 -17.12 39.89
N ASP A 174 15.30 -17.68 38.98
CA ASP A 174 14.63 -18.95 39.26
C ASP A 174 15.29 -20.14 38.55
N LEU A 175 15.62 -21.13 39.36
CA LEU A 175 16.12 -22.46 39.03
C LEU A 175 15.34 -23.15 37.88
N PRO A 176 15.91 -24.17 37.22
CA PRO A 176 15.27 -24.88 36.12
C PRO A 176 14.09 -25.70 36.66
N ARG A 177 12.92 -25.06 36.81
CA ARG A 177 11.67 -25.73 37.06
C ARG A 177 11.09 -26.11 35.71
N GLU A 178 11.07 -27.41 35.45
CA GLU A 178 10.37 -28.05 34.33
C GLU A 178 9.03 -27.36 34.06
N ARG A 179 8.97 -26.52 33.02
CA ARG A 179 7.72 -25.96 32.52
C ARG A 179 7.17 -26.90 31.43
N ALA A 180 6.92 -28.14 31.82
CA ALA A 180 6.09 -29.05 31.06
C ALA A 180 4.64 -28.55 31.18
N GLY A 181 4.12 -27.86 30.15
CA GLY A 181 2.68 -27.62 30.06
C GLY A 181 2.18 -26.38 29.34
N ARG A 182 3.02 -25.43 28.91
CA ARG A 182 2.54 -24.42 27.94
C ARG A 182 2.73 -24.95 26.52
N PRO A 183 1.67 -25.03 25.69
CA PRO A 183 1.84 -25.39 24.29
C PRO A 183 2.82 -24.40 23.67
N ARG A 184 3.80 -24.90 22.91
CA ARG A 184 4.68 -24.04 22.11
C ARG A 184 3.79 -23.33 21.10
N VAL A 185 3.51 -22.06 21.34
CA VAL A 185 2.73 -21.23 20.46
C VAL A 185 3.62 -20.89 19.26
N LEU A 186 3.22 -21.37 18.09
CA LEU A 186 3.93 -21.14 16.84
C LEU A 186 3.26 -19.98 16.11
N ALA A 187 4.05 -19.04 15.61
CA ALA A 187 3.56 -18.01 14.71
C ALA A 187 3.04 -18.67 13.42
N SER A 188 1.77 -18.46 13.07
CA SER A 188 1.14 -19.07 11.89
C SER A 188 1.30 -18.25 10.61
N PHE A 189 2.17 -17.24 10.62
CA PHE A 189 2.34 -16.33 9.49
C PHE A 189 2.84 -17.06 8.24
N VAL A 190 2.08 -16.97 7.15
CA VAL A 190 2.49 -17.40 5.81
C VAL A 190 2.50 -16.17 4.91
N PRO A 191 3.64 -15.80 4.30
CA PRO A 191 3.70 -14.66 3.41
C PRO A 191 2.75 -14.86 2.22
N PRO A 192 2.15 -13.79 1.68
CA PRO A 192 1.31 -13.88 0.49
C PRO A 192 2.05 -14.58 -0.66
N PRO A 193 1.35 -15.44 -1.44
CA PRO A 193 1.95 -16.07 -2.61
C PRO A 193 2.39 -15.01 -3.61
N GLU A 194 3.52 -15.24 -4.27
CA GLU A 194 3.95 -14.40 -5.38
C GLU A 194 2.93 -14.55 -6.52
N TYR A 195 2.34 -13.44 -6.94
CA TYR A 195 1.51 -13.44 -8.14
C TYR A 195 2.44 -13.52 -9.34
N GLU A 196 2.58 -14.70 -9.92
CA GLU A 196 3.21 -14.86 -11.22
C GLU A 196 2.33 -14.13 -12.25
N PRO A 197 2.80 -13.03 -12.87
CA PRO A 197 2.02 -12.37 -13.89
C PRO A 197 1.78 -13.38 -15.01
N SER A 198 0.49 -13.64 -15.30
CA SER A 198 0.10 -14.57 -16.35
C SER A 198 0.90 -14.27 -17.63
N PRO A 199 1.40 -15.30 -18.35
CA PRO A 199 2.24 -15.09 -19.52
C PRO A 199 1.52 -14.14 -20.48
N SER A 200 2.20 -13.04 -20.83
CA SER A 200 1.70 -12.09 -21.83
C SER A 200 1.24 -12.88 -23.06
N PRO A 201 0.02 -12.69 -23.55
CA PRO A 201 -0.39 -13.33 -24.79
C PRO A 201 0.56 -12.85 -25.89
N SER A 202 1.34 -13.77 -26.43
CA SER A 202 2.22 -13.56 -27.58
C SER A 202 1.47 -12.80 -28.68
N PRO A 203 2.12 -11.85 -29.39
CA PRO A 203 1.47 -11.10 -30.45
C PRO A 203 1.12 -12.06 -31.59
N SER A 204 -0.16 -12.47 -31.63
CA SER A 204 -0.78 -13.09 -32.78
C SER A 204 -0.64 -12.13 -33.96
N ARG A 205 0.29 -12.46 -34.86
CA ARG A 205 0.37 -11.86 -36.20
C ARG A 205 -0.96 -12.15 -36.91
N SER A 206 -1.82 -11.14 -36.98
CA SER A 206 -2.93 -11.14 -37.93
C SER A 206 -2.42 -10.64 -39.29
N PRO A 207 -2.79 -11.30 -40.41
CA PRO A 207 -2.42 -10.90 -41.75
C PRO A 207 -3.29 -9.73 -42.21
N ASN A 208 -2.86 -9.03 -43.26
CA ASN A 208 -3.46 -7.84 -43.88
C ASN A 208 -3.28 -6.51 -43.14
N SER A 209 -2.27 -5.77 -43.59
CA SER A 209 -2.51 -4.38 -44.00
C SER A 209 -1.56 -4.02 -45.12
N THR A 210 -2.14 -3.89 -46.31
CA THR A 210 -1.55 -3.27 -47.49
C THR A 210 -1.05 -1.87 -47.14
N ALA A 211 0.17 -1.59 -47.56
CA ALA A 211 0.84 -0.32 -47.41
C ALA A 211 0.07 0.83 -48.08
N PHE A 212 -0.18 1.90 -47.34
CA PHE A 212 -0.44 3.22 -47.91
C PHE A 212 0.66 4.17 -47.41
N PRO A 213 1.45 4.80 -48.30
CA PRO A 213 2.48 5.74 -47.90
C PRO A 213 1.87 7.11 -47.55
N LEU A 214 2.31 7.67 -46.43
CA LEU A 214 2.07 9.05 -46.00
C LEU A 214 2.86 10.04 -46.87
N PRO A 215 2.32 11.21 -47.24
CA PRO A 215 3.12 12.30 -47.80
C PRO A 215 3.73 13.20 -46.71
N PRO A 216 4.82 13.92 -47.01
CA PRO A 216 5.67 14.58 -46.01
C PRO A 216 5.19 15.97 -45.60
N THR A 217 5.57 16.31 -44.37
CA THR A 217 5.44 17.59 -43.66
C THR A 217 6.31 18.68 -44.28
N SER A 218 5.82 19.94 -44.35
CA SER A 218 6.59 21.19 -44.16
C SER A 218 5.72 22.47 -44.22
N PRO A 219 6.20 23.63 -43.72
CA PRO A 219 5.41 24.54 -42.86
C PRO A 219 5.17 25.97 -43.41
N SER A 220 4.36 26.73 -42.64
CA SER A 220 4.59 28.15 -42.25
C SER A 220 3.54 29.22 -42.61
N HIS A 221 3.28 30.10 -41.62
CA HIS A 221 2.76 31.50 -41.65
C HIS A 221 1.34 31.75 -42.19
N SER A 222 0.54 32.73 -41.75
CA SER A 222 0.37 33.56 -40.54
C SER A 222 -0.92 34.38 -40.78
N THR A 223 -1.73 34.60 -39.74
CA THR A 223 -2.58 35.81 -39.46
C THR A 223 -3.61 36.31 -40.50
N PHE A 224 -4.90 36.42 -40.12
CA PHE A 224 -5.70 37.68 -40.03
C PHE A 224 -7.22 37.47 -39.82
N LEU A 225 -7.73 38.06 -38.73
CA LEU A 225 -9.03 38.72 -38.45
C LEU A 225 -10.41 38.21 -38.95
N GLN A 226 -11.21 37.80 -37.95
CA GLN A 226 -12.60 38.25 -37.60
C GLN A 226 -13.88 37.79 -38.37
N PRO A 227 -15.06 37.81 -37.68
CA PRO A 227 -16.29 37.03 -37.95
C PRO A 227 -17.40 37.89 -38.61
N PRO A 228 -18.69 37.46 -38.89
CA PRO A 228 -19.71 37.09 -37.88
C PRO A 228 -20.92 36.18 -38.33
N MET A 229 -21.82 35.93 -37.36
CA MET A 229 -23.28 35.64 -37.43
C MET A 229 -23.84 34.21 -37.68
N SER A 230 -24.62 33.75 -36.70
CA SER A 230 -25.74 32.77 -36.79
C SER A 230 -27.03 33.47 -37.27
N PRO A 231 -28.26 32.90 -37.18
CA PRO A 231 -28.74 31.51 -37.11
C PRO A 231 -29.86 31.22 -38.15
N LYS A 232 -30.34 29.98 -38.29
CA LYS A 232 -31.74 29.72 -38.70
C LYS A 232 -32.22 28.31 -38.31
N SER A 233 -33.44 28.34 -37.81
CA SER A 233 -34.30 27.39 -37.13
C SER A 233 -35.04 26.40 -38.04
N SER A 234 -35.80 25.49 -37.38
CA SER A 234 -37.00 24.77 -37.87
C SER A 234 -36.72 23.35 -38.37
N SER A 235 -37.47 22.28 -38.08
CA SER A 235 -38.59 21.94 -37.17
C SER A 235 -38.85 20.42 -37.32
N TYR A 236 -39.51 19.81 -36.32
CA TYR A 236 -40.06 18.44 -36.29
C TYR A 236 -41.27 18.26 -37.26
N PRO A 237 -42.09 17.16 -37.30
CA PRO A 237 -42.07 15.84 -36.62
C PRO A 237 -42.54 14.60 -37.47
N SER A 238 -42.55 13.42 -36.82
CA SER A 238 -43.64 12.41 -36.78
C SER A 238 -43.78 11.21 -37.77
N VAL A 239 -44.19 10.09 -37.13
CA VAL A 239 -45.06 8.96 -37.53
C VAL A 239 -44.44 7.58 -37.87
N SER A 240 -44.50 6.73 -36.84
CA SER A 240 -44.99 5.35 -36.67
C SER A 240 -45.32 4.40 -37.85
N ARG A 241 -45.14 3.10 -37.52
CA ARG A 241 -46.03 1.91 -37.68
C ARG A 241 -45.68 0.80 -38.71
N SER A 242 -45.18 -0.31 -38.14
CA SER A 242 -45.75 -1.67 -38.13
C SER A 242 -45.74 -2.63 -39.34
N ARG A 243 -45.31 -3.87 -39.01
CA ARG A 243 -45.82 -5.22 -39.39
C ARG A 243 -45.26 -5.98 -40.63
N THR A 244 -44.64 -7.12 -40.28
CA THR A 244 -44.46 -8.47 -40.91
C THR A 244 -45.58 -8.96 -41.85
N PRO A 245 -45.40 -9.96 -42.77
CA PRO A 245 -44.79 -11.30 -42.52
C PRO A 245 -44.01 -12.02 -43.67
N SER A 246 -43.34 -13.13 -43.28
CA SER A 246 -42.52 -14.10 -44.04
C SER A 246 -43.29 -14.97 -45.07
N PRO A 247 -42.66 -15.86 -45.90
CA PRO A 247 -42.08 -17.17 -45.45
C PRO A 247 -40.86 -17.78 -46.21
N ALA A 248 -40.13 -18.67 -45.49
CA ALA A 248 -39.42 -19.94 -45.83
C ALA A 248 -38.54 -20.08 -47.11
N SER A 249 -37.39 -20.78 -47.21
CA SER A 249 -36.45 -21.65 -46.45
C SER A 249 -35.42 -22.20 -47.51
N PRO A 250 -34.41 -23.09 -47.29
CA PRO A 250 -33.62 -23.51 -46.11
C PRO A 250 -32.06 -23.57 -46.33
N ALA A 251 -31.36 -23.97 -45.27
CA ALA A 251 -30.08 -24.73 -45.22
C ALA A 251 -28.73 -23.99 -45.39
N ALA A 252 -27.98 -23.87 -44.28
CA ALA A 252 -26.73 -24.61 -44.01
C ALA A 252 -25.92 -24.00 -42.84
N SER A 253 -25.80 -24.79 -41.77
CA SER A 253 -24.64 -24.99 -40.86
C SER A 253 -23.97 -23.83 -40.09
N ASP A 254 -23.91 -24.05 -38.77
CA ASP A 254 -22.94 -23.60 -37.75
C ASP A 254 -22.86 -22.14 -37.32
N ARG A 255 -23.80 -21.82 -36.41
CA ARG A 255 -23.64 -20.79 -35.38
C ARG A 255 -22.75 -21.33 -34.26
N PHE A 256 -21.53 -20.81 -34.13
CA PHE A 256 -20.85 -20.80 -32.83
C PHE A 256 -21.26 -19.55 -32.07
N ASP A 257 -21.96 -19.83 -30.98
CA ASP A 257 -22.51 -18.95 -29.96
C ASP A 257 -21.39 -18.09 -29.33
N ARG A 258 -21.37 -16.78 -29.61
CA ARG A 258 -20.54 -15.82 -28.88
C ARG A 258 -21.30 -15.35 -27.65
N SER A 259 -21.31 -16.20 -26.62
CA SER A 259 -21.55 -15.72 -25.26
C SER A 259 -20.33 -14.91 -24.79
N PRO A 260 -20.49 -13.73 -24.15
CA PRO A 260 -19.40 -13.08 -23.45
C PRO A 260 -18.89 -13.99 -22.33
N PRO A 261 -17.61 -13.90 -21.90
CA PRO A 261 -17.10 -14.73 -20.83
C PRO A 261 -17.91 -14.44 -19.57
N SER A 262 -18.69 -15.43 -19.17
CA SER A 262 -19.40 -15.47 -17.90
C SER A 262 -18.37 -15.41 -16.77
N PHE A 263 -18.15 -14.21 -16.21
CA PHE A 263 -17.52 -13.99 -14.90
C PHE A 263 -18.43 -14.47 -13.75
N ALA A 264 -19.19 -15.55 -13.94
CA ALA A 264 -20.05 -16.15 -12.93
C ALA A 264 -19.22 -17.05 -12.00
N SER A 265 -18.29 -16.42 -11.28
CA SER A 265 -18.07 -16.77 -9.89
C SER A 265 -18.08 -15.45 -9.12
N GLU A 266 -19.25 -14.81 -9.09
CA GLU A 266 -19.48 -13.61 -8.29
C GLU A 266 -19.53 -14.03 -6.81
N SER A 267 -18.35 -14.20 -6.21
CA SER A 267 -18.23 -14.17 -4.76
C SER A 267 -18.81 -12.82 -4.26
N PRO A 268 -19.63 -12.80 -3.20
CA PRO A 268 -20.17 -11.55 -2.63
C PRO A 268 -19.08 -10.50 -2.34
N ALA A 269 -17.86 -10.96 -2.00
CA ALA A 269 -16.71 -10.09 -1.80
C ALA A 269 -16.26 -9.38 -3.09
N ILE A 270 -16.28 -10.07 -4.23
CA ILE A 270 -15.89 -9.51 -5.53
C ILE A 270 -16.93 -8.49 -6.01
N GLN A 271 -18.22 -8.73 -5.75
CA GLN A 271 -19.27 -7.74 -6.03
C GLN A 271 -19.06 -6.46 -5.21
N LEU A 272 -18.82 -6.59 -3.90
CA LEU A 272 -18.57 -5.45 -3.01
C LEU A 272 -17.35 -4.63 -3.47
N ILE A 273 -16.25 -5.30 -3.81
CA ILE A 273 -15.03 -4.65 -4.31
C ILE A 273 -15.35 -3.91 -5.63
N ARG A 274 -16.05 -4.56 -6.55
CA ARG A 274 -16.40 -3.99 -7.85
C ARG A 274 -17.31 -2.76 -7.71
N GLU A 275 -18.32 -2.84 -6.86
CA GLU A 275 -19.24 -1.73 -6.57
C GLU A 275 -18.50 -0.55 -5.94
N THR A 276 -17.62 -0.83 -4.98
CA THR A 276 -16.81 0.22 -4.30
C THR A 276 -15.85 0.90 -5.28
N LEU A 277 -15.20 0.13 -6.16
CA LEU A 277 -14.30 0.66 -7.18
C LEU A 277 -15.06 1.49 -8.22
N TYR A 278 -16.23 1.04 -8.68
CA TYR A 278 -17.02 1.83 -9.63
C TYR A 278 -17.64 3.07 -9.00
N ALA A 279 -18.05 3.02 -7.73
CA ALA A 279 -18.55 4.18 -6.99
C ALA A 279 -17.45 5.24 -6.83
N SER A 280 -16.28 4.83 -6.35
CA SER A 280 -15.14 5.75 -6.20
C SER A 280 -14.67 6.35 -7.52
N LEU A 281 -14.65 5.55 -8.60
CA LEU A 281 -14.32 6.05 -9.94
C LEU A 281 -15.37 7.04 -10.45
N ALA A 282 -16.65 6.79 -10.20
CA ALA A 282 -17.72 7.72 -10.53
C ALA A 282 -17.58 9.06 -9.77
N ASP A 283 -17.27 9.02 -8.47
CA ASP A 283 -17.07 10.23 -7.66
C ASP A 283 -15.91 11.09 -8.16
N VAL A 284 -14.80 10.46 -8.55
CA VAL A 284 -13.65 11.16 -9.15
C VAL A 284 -14.03 11.80 -10.48
N LEU A 285 -14.74 11.08 -11.36
CA LEU A 285 -15.19 11.60 -12.65
C LEU A 285 -16.21 12.74 -12.52
N VAL A 286 -17.09 12.69 -11.52
CA VAL A 286 -18.05 13.76 -11.20
C VAL A 286 -17.31 15.00 -10.71
N SER A 287 -16.32 14.82 -9.84
CA SER A 287 -15.50 15.91 -9.27
C SER A 287 -14.60 16.55 -10.32
N HIS A 288 -14.14 15.80 -11.32
CA HIS A 288 -13.17 16.26 -12.33
C HIS A 288 -13.76 16.30 -13.73
N ARG A 289 -14.64 17.29 -13.99
CA ARG A 289 -15.30 17.52 -15.30
C ARG A 289 -14.34 17.73 -16.48
N TYR A 290 -13.07 18.06 -16.22
CA TYR A 290 -12.04 18.16 -17.26
C TYR A 290 -11.57 16.77 -17.74
N VAL A 291 -11.36 15.82 -16.82
CA VAL A 291 -10.99 14.43 -17.14
C VAL A 291 -12.13 13.75 -17.91
N GLN A 292 -13.39 14.00 -17.52
CA GLN A 292 -14.57 13.51 -18.24
C GLN A 292 -14.61 14.01 -19.70
N ARG A 293 -14.29 15.29 -19.94
CA ARG A 293 -14.19 15.86 -21.29
C ARG A 293 -13.00 15.30 -22.08
N LEU A 294 -11.88 15.04 -21.42
CA LEU A 294 -10.73 14.40 -22.06
C LEU A 294 -11.04 12.95 -22.45
N LEU A 295 -11.69 12.17 -21.57
CA LEU A 295 -12.08 10.79 -21.89
C LEU A 295 -12.97 10.70 -23.13
N GLN A 296 -13.85 11.68 -23.34
CA GLN A 296 -14.72 11.72 -24.52
C GLN A 296 -14.01 12.15 -25.80
N ARG A 297 -12.97 13.00 -25.69
CA ARG A 297 -12.32 13.64 -26.84
C ARG A 297 -11.00 12.97 -27.25
N ASP A 298 -10.28 12.44 -26.28
CA ASP A 298 -8.92 11.90 -26.41
C ASP A 298 -8.60 10.94 -25.22
N PRO A 299 -9.10 9.69 -25.27
CA PRO A 299 -8.92 8.71 -24.19
C PRO A 299 -7.44 8.45 -23.82
N PRO A 300 -6.49 8.31 -24.78
CA PRO A 300 -5.08 8.14 -24.45
C PRO A 300 -4.51 9.29 -23.62
N ARG A 301 -4.88 10.54 -23.93
CA ARG A 301 -4.41 11.71 -23.17
C ARG A 301 -5.05 11.81 -21.79
N ALA A 302 -6.28 11.32 -21.63
CA ALA A 302 -6.96 11.24 -20.34
C ALA A 302 -6.19 10.33 -19.36
N TYR A 303 -5.66 9.21 -19.86
CA TYR A 303 -4.83 8.30 -19.07
C TYR A 303 -3.59 9.02 -18.53
N PHE A 304 -2.81 9.69 -19.38
CA PHE A 304 -1.61 10.42 -18.93
C PHE A 304 -1.93 11.58 -17.98
N ALA A 305 -3.06 12.27 -18.16
CA ALA A 305 -3.50 13.34 -17.27
C ALA A 305 -3.99 12.84 -15.90
N SER A 306 -4.28 11.55 -15.75
CA SER A 306 -4.73 10.95 -14.48
C SER A 306 -3.60 10.38 -13.62
N VAL A 307 -2.38 10.30 -14.17
CA VAL A 307 -1.19 9.70 -13.53
C VAL A 307 -0.11 10.76 -13.20
N ALA A 308 -0.31 12.01 -13.63
CA ALA A 308 0.59 13.15 -13.39
C ALA A 308 0.07 14.05 -12.26
#